data_AF-A0A9L0TK10-F1
#
_entry.id   AF-A0A9L0TK10-F1
#
_cell.length_a   1.000
_cell.length_b   1.000
_cell.length_c   1.000
_cell.angle_alpha   90.00
_cell.angle_beta   90.00
_cell.angle_gamma   90.00
#
_symmetry.space_group_name_H-M   'P 1'
#
loop_
_entity.id
_entity.type
_entity.pdbx_description
1 polymer ?
#
loop_
_entity_poly.entity_id
_entity_poly.type
_entity_poly.pdbx_seq_one_letter_code
_entity_poly.pdbx_strand_id
1 'polypeptide(L)'
;MAAAAAETRVFLEVRRRLQSALLILGEPKEGGVPLDVSVTPSSLQVKTPTGCTELRLPAEVRLAPSSCHGLRYVAGDGLHLRLQTQADFSPKLVSMFNQSSQAQECCTFYCQSCGEVIIRDRKLLRVLPLPSENWGALVGEWCCHPDPFANKPLHPQENDCFIGDTFVLVNLRSDLWQPRPELVPLETHCLSSENRFQLKPKANTKVICKRCKVMLGETMSSETTKFYMTEIIIQPSERNFPIIPRSRFVQSVIAQCLVELSSARSTFRFTVQGQDGKAYILLWLLNSDSLVIESLGSSKSIKKFPLLEDILEADSGSAWNAVKVLYQPCIKSRNQSLARLWDSDISVHSLTLPSATCLELLLILSRNNASLPPSLRCMNSFQEGTEAQRS
;
A
#
# COMPACT_ATOMS: atom_id res chain seq x y z
N MET A 1 42.91 -6.53 6.39
CA MET A 1 41.44 -6.41 6.25
C MET A 1 40.96 -5.45 7.32
N ALA A 2 40.50 -4.26 6.95
CA ALA A 2 39.91 -3.32 7.92
C ALA A 2 38.52 -3.84 8.33
N ALA A 3 38.31 -4.05 9.62
CA ALA A 3 36.98 -4.31 10.14
C ALA A 3 36.14 -3.05 9.86
N ALA A 4 35.04 -3.20 9.11
CA ALA A 4 34.09 -2.11 8.93
C ALA A 4 33.57 -1.72 10.31
N ALA A 5 33.84 -0.48 10.73
CA ALA A 5 33.36 0.06 12.00
C ALA A 5 31.84 -0.12 12.06
N ALA A 6 31.34 -0.69 13.16
CA ALA A 6 29.92 -0.89 13.34
C ALA A 6 29.27 0.48 13.58
N GLU A 7 28.74 1.08 12.53
CA GLU A 7 28.02 2.35 12.61
C GLU A 7 26.81 2.22 13.55
N THR A 8 26.64 3.22 14.41
CA THR A 8 25.51 3.30 15.34
C THR A 8 24.24 3.54 14.54
N ARG A 9 23.25 2.67 14.72
CA ARG A 9 21.98 2.81 14.01
C ARG A 9 21.23 4.04 14.51
N VAL A 10 20.74 4.87 13.58
CA VAL A 10 19.92 6.04 13.90
C VAL A 10 18.54 5.85 13.29
N PHE A 11 17.50 5.98 14.12
CA PHE A 11 16.10 5.99 13.72
C PHE A 11 15.44 7.27 14.20
N LEU A 12 14.74 7.97 13.31
CA LEU A 12 14.00 9.18 13.63
C LEU A 12 12.60 9.10 13.03
N GLU A 13 11.57 9.11 13.88
CA GLU A 13 10.16 9.24 13.49
C GLU A 13 9.69 10.67 13.79
N VAL A 14 9.30 11.40 12.75
CA VAL A 14 8.72 12.74 12.85
C VAL A 14 7.21 12.65 12.65
N ARG A 15 6.43 13.11 13.63
CA ARG A 15 4.98 13.23 13.57
C ARG A 15 4.60 14.66 13.20
N ARG A 16 4.29 14.87 11.92
CA ARG A 16 4.10 16.21 11.35
C ARG A 16 2.94 16.97 12.01
N ARG A 17 1.81 16.31 12.29
CA ARG A 17 0.67 16.98 12.93
C ARG A 17 0.93 17.32 14.39
N LEU A 18 1.68 16.45 15.07
CA LEU A 18 2.04 16.65 16.49
C LEU A 18 3.25 17.56 16.67
N GLN A 19 3.94 17.92 15.58
CA GLN A 19 5.18 18.71 15.62
C GLN A 19 6.19 18.12 16.63
N SER A 20 6.28 16.78 16.65
CA SER A 20 7.13 16.02 17.57
C SER A 20 7.98 14.99 16.83
N ALA A 21 9.14 14.67 17.37
CA ALA A 21 10.07 13.69 16.84
C ALA A 21 10.53 12.72 17.92
N LEU A 22 10.59 11.43 17.58
CA LEU A 22 11.18 10.37 18.39
C LEU A 22 12.50 9.95 17.74
N LEU A 23 13.61 10.25 18.42
CA LEU A 23 14.94 9.80 18.05
C LEU A 23 15.30 8.54 18.85
N ILE A 24 15.79 7.51 18.16
CA ILE A 24 16.33 6.30 18.77
C ILE A 24 17.74 6.07 18.21
N LEU A 25 18.70 6.00 19.11
CA LEU A 25 20.09 5.66 18.82
C LEU A 25 20.34 4.23 19.28
N GLY A 26 20.66 3.36 18.33
CA GLY A 26 20.94 1.94 18.58
C GLY A 26 22.11 1.75 19.54
N GLU A 27 22.07 0.66 20.31
CA GLU A 27 23.22 0.31 21.16
C GLU A 27 24.47 0.06 20.30
N PRO A 28 25.63 0.66 20.65
CA PRO A 28 26.88 0.29 20.04
C PRO A 28 27.21 -1.16 20.43
N LYS A 29 27.72 -1.94 19.47
CA LYS A 29 28.07 -3.36 19.70
C LYS A 29 29.14 -3.55 20.79
N GLU A 30 29.94 -2.51 21.02
CA GLU A 30 30.91 -2.43 22.11
C GLU A 30 30.27 -1.60 23.23
N GLY A 31 29.73 -2.29 24.24
CA GLY A 31 29.12 -1.64 25.40
C GLY A 31 30.12 -0.78 26.18
N GLY A 32 29.64 0.33 26.77
CA GLY A 32 30.44 1.19 27.64
C GLY A 32 31.27 2.27 26.94
N VAL A 33 31.14 2.42 25.62
CA VAL A 33 31.82 3.46 24.85
C VAL A 33 31.03 4.79 24.92
N PRO A 34 31.67 5.93 25.24
CA PRO A 34 30.98 7.21 25.27
C PRO A 34 30.49 7.60 23.88
N LEU A 35 29.21 7.96 23.79
CA LEU A 35 28.56 8.50 22.59
C LEU A 35 28.40 10.00 22.76
N ASP A 36 28.96 10.77 21.83
CA ASP A 36 28.71 12.21 21.74
C ASP A 36 27.65 12.47 20.67
N VAL A 37 26.53 13.06 21.07
CA VAL A 37 25.36 13.30 20.21
C VAL A 37 25.14 14.79 20.08
N SER A 38 25.29 15.31 18.87
CA SER A 38 25.02 16.70 18.53
C SER A 38 23.75 16.80 17.70
N VAL A 39 22.78 17.58 18.17
CA VAL A 39 21.52 17.84 17.47
C VAL A 39 21.51 19.29 17.00
N THR A 40 21.37 19.50 15.70
CA THR A 40 21.12 20.82 15.11
C THR A 40 19.72 20.87 14.53
N PRO A 41 19.20 22.06 14.14
CA PRO A 41 17.91 22.14 13.48
C PRO A 41 17.81 21.33 12.18
N SER A 42 18.90 21.11 11.44
CA SER A 42 18.90 20.47 10.12
C SER A 42 19.68 19.16 10.06
N SER A 43 20.35 18.75 11.13
CA SER A 43 21.13 17.52 11.15
C SER A 43 21.26 16.92 12.55
N LEU A 44 21.53 15.62 12.58
CA LEU A 44 21.91 14.87 13.75
C LEU A 44 23.31 14.28 13.51
N GLN A 45 24.20 14.43 14.48
CA GLN A 45 25.53 13.83 14.43
C GLN A 45 25.74 12.95 15.66
N VAL A 46 26.19 11.72 15.41
CA VAL A 46 26.55 10.74 16.44
C VAL A 46 28.03 10.41 16.26
N LYS A 47 28.85 10.80 17.24
CA LYS A 47 30.28 10.51 17.28
C LYS A 47 30.55 9.36 18.23
N THR A 48 31.31 8.40 17.72
CA THR A 48 31.92 7.29 18.45
C THR A 48 33.44 7.41 18.31
N PRO A 49 34.25 6.79 19.19
CA PRO A 49 35.70 6.77 19.03
C PRO A 49 36.18 6.19 17.70
N THR A 50 35.34 5.34 17.08
CA THR A 50 35.64 4.64 15.82
C THR A 50 35.07 5.31 14.57
N GLY A 51 34.27 6.37 14.71
CA GLY A 51 33.62 7.02 13.55
C GLY A 51 32.53 8.02 13.90
N CYS A 52 32.06 8.74 12.88
CA CYS A 52 31.03 9.77 13.00
C CYS A 52 29.92 9.51 11.99
N THR A 53 28.69 9.36 12.46
CA THR A 53 27.50 9.23 11.62
C THR A 53 26.74 10.55 11.60
N GLU A 54 26.61 11.18 10.43
CA GLU A 54 25.76 12.37 10.23
C GLU A 54 24.49 11.97 9.49
N LEU A 55 23.34 12.37 10.02
CA LEU A 55 22.04 12.29 9.39
C LEU A 55 21.56 13.70 9.06
N ARG A 56 21.42 14.01 7.77
CA ARG A 56 20.85 15.28 7.30
C ARG A 56 19.34 15.17 7.18
N LEU A 57 18.64 16.20 7.65
CA LEU A 57 17.20 16.27 7.58
C LEU A 57 16.77 16.91 6.25
N PRO A 58 15.62 16.49 5.68
CA PRO A 58 15.01 17.18 4.56
C PRO A 58 14.77 18.67 4.84
N ALA A 59 14.65 19.48 3.79
CA ALA A 59 14.45 20.92 3.91
C ALA A 59 13.17 21.26 4.70
N GLU A 60 12.16 20.41 4.58
CA GLU A 60 10.83 20.53 5.17
C GLU A 60 10.77 20.16 6.65
N VAL A 61 11.89 19.69 7.22
CA VAL A 61 11.97 19.25 8.62
C VAL A 61 13.04 20.03 9.36
N ARG A 62 12.66 20.60 10.51
CA ARG A 62 13.57 21.28 11.43
C ARG A 62 13.36 20.81 12.85
N LEU A 63 14.39 20.28 13.49
CA LEU A 63 14.35 19.95 14.91
C LEU A 63 14.50 21.22 15.76
N ALA A 64 13.96 21.21 16.97
CA ALA A 64 14.22 22.22 17.99
C ALA A 64 15.14 21.62 19.07
N PRO A 65 16.48 21.76 19.00
CA PRO A 65 17.40 21.08 19.92
C PRO A 65 17.17 21.45 21.39
N SER A 66 16.72 22.67 21.69
CA SER A 66 16.41 23.12 23.06
C SER A 66 15.21 22.41 23.69
N SER A 67 14.40 21.70 22.91
CA SER A 67 13.20 20.99 23.37
C SER A 67 13.46 19.52 23.77
N CYS A 68 14.73 19.09 23.77
CA CYS A 68 15.13 17.73 24.11
C CYS A 68 14.59 17.31 25.49
N HIS A 69 13.80 16.24 25.54
CA HIS A 69 13.27 15.71 26.79
C HIS A 69 13.00 14.20 26.70
N GLY A 70 12.69 13.59 27.84
CA GLY A 70 12.31 12.18 27.90
C GLY A 70 13.44 11.22 27.53
N LEU A 71 14.70 11.64 27.74
CA LEU A 71 15.89 10.83 27.55
C LEU A 71 15.79 9.57 28.41
N ARG A 72 15.82 8.41 27.77
CA ARG A 72 15.78 7.13 28.45
C ARG A 72 16.57 6.09 27.69
N TYR A 73 17.12 5.13 28.41
CA TYR A 73 17.71 3.94 27.82
C TYR A 73 16.69 2.80 27.86
N VAL A 74 16.52 2.12 26.73
CA VAL A 74 15.61 0.97 26.57
C VAL A 74 16.46 -0.21 26.14
N ALA A 75 16.52 -1.24 26.98
CA ALA A 75 17.33 -2.42 26.73
C ALA A 75 16.95 -3.09 25.39
N GLY A 76 17.94 -3.30 24.53
CA GLY A 76 17.76 -3.91 23.20
C GLY A 76 17.43 -2.92 22.08
N ASP A 77 16.99 -1.70 22.41
CA ASP A 77 16.74 -0.63 21.45
C ASP A 77 17.87 0.40 21.46
N GLY A 78 18.27 0.85 22.66
CA GLY A 78 19.27 1.89 22.89
C GLY A 78 18.69 3.17 23.49
N LEU A 79 19.22 4.32 23.10
CA LEU A 79 18.89 5.62 23.69
C LEU A 79 17.73 6.28 22.96
N HIS A 80 16.65 6.56 23.68
CA HIS A 80 15.46 7.24 23.16
C HIS A 80 15.45 8.69 23.63
N LEU A 81 15.12 9.61 22.73
CA LEU A 81 15.00 11.03 22.99
C LEU A 81 13.80 11.61 22.24
N ARG A 82 13.09 12.56 22.85
CA ARG A 82 12.00 13.29 22.20
C ARG A 82 12.38 14.74 21.98
N LEU A 83 11.97 15.26 20.83
CA LEU A 83 12.17 16.64 20.43
C LEU A 83 10.89 17.20 19.83
N GLN A 84 10.70 18.51 19.93
CA GLN A 84 9.81 19.24 19.04
C GLN A 84 10.47 19.38 17.67
N THR A 85 9.63 19.43 16.65
CA THR A 85 10.04 19.64 15.27
C THR A 85 9.07 20.60 14.62
N GLN A 86 9.56 21.41 13.69
CA GLN A 86 8.76 22.12 12.71
C GLN A 86 8.82 21.29 11.42
N ALA A 87 7.70 20.74 11.00
CA ALA A 87 7.60 20.00 9.76
C ALA A 87 6.36 20.42 8.98
N ASP A 88 6.55 20.76 7.71
CA ASP A 88 5.43 21.07 6.83
C ASP A 88 4.67 19.79 6.48
N PHE A 89 3.35 19.86 6.57
CA PHE A 89 2.50 18.76 6.16
C PHE A 89 2.26 18.84 4.65
N SER A 90 3.01 18.06 3.87
CA SER A 90 2.70 17.83 2.45
C SER A 90 1.89 16.54 2.29
N PRO A 91 0.63 16.59 1.81
CA PRO A 91 -0.18 15.41 1.55
C PRO A 91 0.14 14.76 0.19
N LYS A 92 1.33 15.00 -0.38
CA LYS A 92 1.72 14.46 -1.69
C LYS A 92 1.97 12.94 -1.57
N LEU A 93 0.88 12.18 -1.51
CA LEU A 93 0.86 10.76 -1.77
C LEU A 93 1.12 10.56 -3.26
N VAL A 94 1.87 9.52 -3.63
CA VAL A 94 1.99 9.09 -5.03
C VAL A 94 0.60 8.75 -5.50
N SER A 95 -0.03 9.64 -6.24
CA SER A 95 -1.39 9.42 -6.69
C SER A 95 -1.35 8.41 -7.82
N MET A 96 -1.86 7.20 -7.58
CA MET A 96 -1.99 6.11 -8.56
C MET A 96 -2.65 6.55 -9.86
N PHE A 97 -3.63 7.44 -9.75
CA PHE A 97 -4.02 8.35 -10.81
C PHE A 97 -3.27 9.64 -10.57
N ASN A 98 -2.34 10.07 -11.43
CA ASN A 98 -2.02 11.48 -11.46
C ASN A 98 -3.37 12.19 -11.65
N GLN A 99 -3.90 12.83 -10.61
CA GLN A 99 -5.12 13.63 -10.68
C GLN A 99 -4.77 14.89 -11.46
N SER A 100 -4.39 14.73 -12.73
CA SER A 100 -4.60 15.78 -13.69
C SER A 100 -6.11 15.87 -13.80
N SER A 101 -6.66 16.90 -13.19
CA SER A 101 -7.96 17.50 -13.43
C SER A 101 -8.14 17.98 -14.89
N GLN A 102 -7.51 17.29 -15.83
CA GLN A 102 -7.63 17.43 -17.27
C GLN A 102 -8.01 16.05 -17.81
N ALA A 103 -9.32 15.77 -17.78
CA ALA A 103 -9.90 14.73 -18.61
C ALA A 103 -9.63 15.06 -20.09
N GLN A 104 -8.44 14.74 -20.61
CA GLN A 104 -8.05 15.03 -22.00
C GLN A 104 -6.76 14.34 -22.48
N GLU A 105 -5.85 13.91 -21.59
CA GLU A 105 -4.63 13.19 -21.99
C GLU A 105 -4.89 11.67 -22.16
N CYS A 106 -4.30 11.07 -23.20
CA CYS A 106 -4.32 9.61 -23.38
C CYS A 106 -3.45 8.94 -22.30
N CYS A 107 -3.91 7.82 -21.78
CA CYS A 107 -3.19 7.03 -20.79
C CYS A 107 -2.92 5.61 -21.26
N THR A 108 -1.81 5.05 -20.80
CA THR A 108 -1.41 3.67 -21.08
C THR A 108 -1.38 2.90 -19.77
N PHE A 109 -1.91 1.68 -19.82
CA PHE A 109 -1.98 0.73 -18.72
C PHE A 109 -0.84 -0.26 -18.89
N TYR A 110 -0.05 -0.46 -17.84
CA TYR A 110 1.11 -1.33 -17.83
C TYR A 110 0.97 -2.41 -16.77
N CYS A 111 1.45 -3.62 -17.06
CA CYS A 111 1.63 -4.66 -16.05
C CYS A 111 2.72 -4.22 -15.10
N GLN A 112 2.39 -4.10 -13.82
CA GLN A 112 3.36 -3.62 -12.84
C GLN A 112 4.57 -4.57 -12.70
N SER A 113 4.38 -5.88 -12.87
CA SER A 113 5.45 -6.87 -12.69
C SER A 113 6.49 -6.90 -13.81
N CYS A 114 6.14 -6.52 -15.05
CA CYS A 114 7.06 -6.65 -16.20
C CYS A 114 7.07 -5.47 -17.18
N GLY A 115 6.26 -4.44 -16.93
CA GLY A 115 6.13 -3.27 -17.79
C GLY A 115 5.39 -3.52 -19.12
N GLU A 116 4.82 -4.71 -19.33
CA GLU A 116 4.07 -5.01 -20.56
C GLU A 116 2.86 -4.10 -20.70
N VAL A 117 2.64 -3.54 -21.90
CA VAL A 117 1.47 -2.70 -22.18
C VAL A 117 0.21 -3.56 -22.23
N ILE A 118 -0.76 -3.22 -21.39
CA ILE A 118 -2.07 -3.88 -21.30
C ILE A 118 -3.08 -3.17 -22.20
N ILE A 119 -3.18 -1.85 -22.08
CA ILE A 119 -4.04 -0.97 -22.87
C ILE A 119 -3.20 0.22 -23.28
N ARG A 120 -3.17 0.56 -24.57
CA ARG A 120 -2.35 1.65 -25.12
C ARG A 120 -3.23 2.86 -25.46
N ASP A 121 -2.74 4.06 -25.15
CA ASP A 121 -3.30 5.34 -25.59
C ASP A 121 -4.81 5.48 -25.37
N ARG A 122 -5.29 4.96 -24.24
CA ARG A 122 -6.71 5.02 -23.87
C ARG A 122 -7.05 6.43 -23.41
N LYS A 123 -7.98 7.07 -24.10
CA LYS A 123 -8.57 8.31 -23.62
C LYS A 123 -9.63 8.00 -22.57
N LEU A 124 -9.44 8.47 -21.33
CA LEU A 124 -10.45 8.35 -20.27
C LEU A 124 -11.27 9.64 -20.22
N LEU A 125 -12.53 9.57 -20.64
CA LEU A 125 -13.43 10.72 -20.65
C LEU A 125 -14.02 10.99 -19.26
N ARG A 126 -14.33 9.92 -18.52
CA ARG A 126 -14.83 10.03 -17.15
C ARG A 126 -14.12 9.03 -16.27
N VAL A 127 -13.67 9.51 -15.12
CA VAL A 127 -13.11 8.69 -14.06
C VAL A 127 -14.01 8.90 -12.85
N LEU A 128 -14.80 7.87 -12.51
CA LEU A 128 -15.87 7.99 -11.50
C LEU A 128 -15.67 6.97 -10.38
N PRO A 129 -15.75 7.37 -9.10
CA PRO A 129 -15.74 6.40 -8.01
C PRO A 129 -17.01 5.55 -8.03
N LEU A 130 -16.86 4.25 -7.79
CA LEU A 130 -17.98 3.36 -7.50
C LEU A 130 -18.50 3.64 -6.10
N PRO A 131 -19.81 3.41 -5.86
CA PRO A 131 -20.32 3.24 -4.50
C PRO A 131 -19.48 2.17 -3.77
N SER A 132 -19.33 2.31 -2.45
CA SER A 132 -18.54 1.36 -1.66
C SER A 132 -19.02 -0.08 -1.83
N GLU A 133 -18.14 -1.07 -1.67
CA GLU A 133 -18.55 -2.49 -1.73
C GLU A 133 -19.65 -2.81 -0.68
N ASN A 134 -19.69 -2.05 0.43
CA ASN A 134 -20.71 -2.17 1.48
C ASN A 134 -22.02 -1.42 1.18
N TRP A 135 -22.17 -0.81 0.01
CA TRP A 135 -23.37 -0.01 -0.33
C TRP A 135 -24.64 -0.85 -0.31
N GLY A 136 -24.61 -2.08 -0.82
CA GLY A 136 -25.76 -2.99 -0.77
C GLY A 136 -26.21 -3.32 0.66
N ALA A 137 -25.26 -3.48 1.59
CA ALA A 137 -25.55 -3.73 3.01
C ALA A 137 -26.13 -2.46 3.67
N LEU A 138 -25.54 -1.29 3.40
CA LEU A 138 -26.03 -0.02 3.91
C LEU A 138 -27.43 0.31 3.40
N VAL A 139 -27.73 0.05 2.13
CA VAL A 139 -29.04 0.31 1.56
C VAL A 139 -30.11 -0.60 2.18
N GLY A 140 -29.77 -1.86 2.49
CA GLY A 140 -30.69 -2.78 3.18
C GLY A 140 -31.08 -2.34 4.60
N GLU A 141 -30.21 -1.58 5.28
CA GLU A 141 -30.45 -1.14 6.66
C GLU A 141 -30.96 0.31 6.77
N TRP A 142 -30.61 1.18 5.82
CA TRP A 142 -30.83 2.63 5.94
C TRP A 142 -31.87 3.18 4.95
N CYS A 143 -32.17 2.48 3.86
CA CYS A 143 -33.09 2.99 2.85
C CYS A 143 -34.50 2.43 3.03
N CYS A 144 -35.50 3.31 3.00
CA CYS A 144 -36.92 2.93 3.02
C CYS A 144 -37.41 2.30 1.70
N HIS A 145 -36.53 2.15 0.71
CA HIS A 145 -36.84 1.57 -0.60
C HIS A 145 -35.76 0.56 -0.99
N PRO A 146 -36.11 -0.42 -1.84
CA PRO A 146 -35.14 -1.39 -2.36
C PRO A 146 -33.94 -0.69 -3.02
N ASP A 147 -32.80 -1.36 -3.01
CA ASP A 147 -31.59 -0.83 -3.61
C ASP A 147 -31.81 -0.53 -5.10
N PRO A 148 -31.69 0.74 -5.52
CA PRO A 148 -31.92 1.14 -6.91
C PRO A 148 -30.89 0.50 -7.87
N PHE A 149 -29.79 -0.05 -7.35
CA PHE A 149 -28.73 -0.71 -8.09
C PHE A 149 -28.74 -2.25 -7.98
N ALA A 150 -29.62 -2.85 -7.16
CA ALA A 150 -29.64 -4.29 -6.90
C ALA A 150 -29.66 -5.18 -8.16
N ASN A 151 -30.28 -4.69 -9.24
CA ASN A 151 -30.42 -5.41 -10.51
C ASN A 151 -29.69 -4.72 -11.68
N LYS A 152 -28.87 -3.70 -11.42
CA LYS A 152 -28.17 -2.93 -12.46
C LYS A 152 -26.69 -2.93 -12.18
N PRO A 153 -25.91 -3.85 -12.81
CA PRO A 153 -24.48 -3.83 -12.64
C PRO A 153 -23.91 -2.51 -13.18
N LEU A 154 -23.10 -1.83 -12.37
CA LEU A 154 -22.46 -0.57 -12.73
C LEU A 154 -21.28 -0.86 -13.67
N HIS A 155 -21.57 -0.87 -14.96
CA HIS A 155 -20.58 -1.09 -16.00
C HIS A 155 -20.12 0.23 -16.64
N PRO A 156 -18.80 0.44 -16.80
CA PRO A 156 -18.30 1.60 -17.52
C PRO A 156 -18.72 1.55 -18.99
N GLN A 157 -19.08 2.70 -19.55
CA GLN A 157 -19.22 2.85 -20.99
C GLN A 157 -17.82 2.87 -21.64
N GLU A 158 -17.79 2.92 -22.97
CA GLU A 158 -16.53 3.14 -23.67
C GLU A 158 -15.87 4.44 -23.19
N ASN A 159 -14.56 4.39 -22.93
CA ASN A 159 -13.76 5.48 -22.38
C ASN A 159 -14.10 5.94 -20.96
N ASP A 160 -15.00 5.24 -20.24
CA ASP A 160 -15.16 5.41 -18.81
C ASP A 160 -14.18 4.51 -18.03
N CYS A 161 -13.72 5.01 -16.88
CA CYS A 161 -13.02 4.24 -15.87
C CYS A 161 -13.75 4.40 -14.54
N PHE A 162 -14.24 3.31 -13.96
CA PHE A 162 -14.82 3.34 -12.63
C PHE A 162 -13.80 2.88 -11.59
N ILE A 163 -13.69 3.59 -10.47
CA ILE A 163 -12.70 3.37 -9.42
C ILE A 163 -13.38 2.72 -8.22
N GLY A 164 -13.00 1.49 -7.88
CA GLY A 164 -13.29 0.86 -6.59
C GLY A 164 -12.16 1.08 -5.59
N ASP A 165 -12.31 0.52 -4.38
CA ASP A 165 -11.34 0.73 -3.29
C ASP A 165 -9.95 0.14 -3.60
N THR A 166 -9.89 -0.97 -4.34
CA THR A 166 -8.65 -1.71 -4.67
C THR A 166 -8.54 -2.12 -6.14
N PHE A 167 -9.47 -1.67 -6.98
CA PHE A 167 -9.56 -2.06 -8.38
C PHE A 167 -10.14 -0.95 -9.25
N VAL A 168 -9.95 -1.06 -10.56
CA VAL A 168 -10.62 -0.21 -11.54
C VAL A 168 -11.42 -1.07 -12.53
N LEU A 169 -12.55 -0.56 -13.00
CA LEU A 169 -13.34 -1.14 -14.09
C LEU A 169 -13.16 -0.31 -15.34
N VAL A 170 -12.86 -0.98 -16.45
CA VAL A 170 -12.78 -0.36 -17.77
C VAL A 170 -13.56 -1.18 -18.79
N ASN A 171 -14.06 -0.49 -19.80
CA ASN A 171 -14.69 -1.14 -20.95
C ASN A 171 -13.62 -1.46 -22.02
N LEU A 172 -13.52 -2.73 -22.42
CA LEU A 172 -12.53 -3.25 -23.38
C LEU A 172 -13.14 -3.71 -24.72
N ARG A 173 -14.35 -3.24 -25.08
CA ARG A 173 -15.09 -3.69 -26.27
C ARG A 173 -14.30 -3.60 -27.60
N SER A 174 -13.23 -2.80 -27.68
CA SER A 174 -12.45 -2.56 -28.92
C SER A 174 -11.02 -3.13 -28.95
N ASP A 175 -10.45 -3.60 -27.83
CA ASP A 175 -8.99 -3.86 -27.77
C ASP A 175 -8.62 -5.36 -27.92
N LEU A 176 -9.64 -6.22 -28.03
CA LEU A 176 -9.50 -7.63 -28.36
C LEU A 176 -9.93 -7.86 -29.82
N TRP A 177 -9.00 -7.67 -30.75
CA TRP A 177 -9.06 -8.35 -32.05
C TRP A 177 -8.90 -9.86 -31.82
N GLN A 178 -9.96 -10.51 -31.37
CA GLN A 178 -10.16 -11.95 -31.59
C GLN A 178 -11.07 -12.08 -32.81
N PRO A 179 -10.74 -12.93 -33.81
CA PRO A 179 -11.66 -13.19 -34.90
C PRO A 179 -12.94 -13.79 -34.32
N ARG A 180 -14.09 -13.18 -34.63
CA ARG A 180 -15.39 -13.82 -34.38
C ARG A 180 -15.38 -15.20 -35.03
N PRO A 181 -15.74 -16.29 -34.33
CA PRO A 181 -16.26 -17.45 -35.02
C PRO A 181 -17.54 -17.02 -35.74
N GLU A 182 -17.64 -17.34 -37.02
CA GLU A 182 -18.80 -17.03 -37.87
C GLU A 182 -20.10 -17.46 -37.20
N LEU A 183 -21.07 -16.54 -37.17
CA LEU A 183 -22.43 -16.80 -36.71
C LEU A 183 -23.09 -17.81 -37.66
N VAL A 184 -23.42 -18.99 -37.14
CA VAL A 184 -24.49 -19.82 -37.73
C VAL A 184 -25.80 -19.37 -37.08
N PRO A 185 -26.85 -18.99 -37.84
CA PRO A 185 -28.13 -18.62 -37.26
C PRO A 185 -28.85 -19.88 -36.76
N LEU A 186 -29.29 -19.90 -35.51
CA LEU A 186 -30.34 -20.84 -35.10
C LEU A 186 -31.41 -20.14 -34.25
N GLU A 187 -32.52 -19.94 -34.96
CA GLU A 187 -33.93 -19.84 -34.60
C GLU A 187 -34.37 -19.53 -33.16
N THR A 188 -35.25 -18.52 -33.14
CA THR A 188 -36.22 -18.09 -32.14
C THR A 188 -36.95 -19.24 -31.43
N HIS A 189 -36.83 -19.34 -30.11
CA HIS A 189 -37.95 -19.79 -29.25
C HIS A 189 -37.83 -19.18 -27.84
N CYS A 190 -38.82 -18.35 -27.49
CA CYS A 190 -39.12 -17.96 -26.11
C CYS A 190 -39.80 -19.14 -25.40
N LEU A 191 -39.51 -19.37 -24.11
CA LEU A 191 -40.47 -19.77 -23.06
C LEU A 191 -39.82 -19.80 -21.66
N SER A 192 -40.43 -19.03 -20.75
CA SER A 192 -40.57 -19.12 -19.27
C SER A 192 -39.41 -19.56 -18.34
N SER A 193 -39.02 -18.63 -17.45
CA SER A 193 -38.95 -18.74 -15.98
C SER A 193 -38.83 -20.14 -15.36
N GLU A 194 -37.66 -20.44 -14.78
CA GLU A 194 -37.57 -21.00 -13.42
C GLU A 194 -36.15 -20.88 -12.84
N ASN A 195 -36.09 -20.40 -11.59
CA ASN A 195 -34.90 -20.27 -10.77
C ASN A 195 -34.21 -21.62 -10.56
N ARG A 196 -32.98 -21.75 -11.07
CA ARG A 196 -31.91 -22.59 -10.50
C ARG A 196 -30.59 -22.08 -11.07
N PHE A 197 -29.82 -21.35 -10.25
CA PHE A 197 -28.41 -21.07 -10.50
C PHE A 197 -27.62 -22.40 -10.49
N GLN A 198 -27.77 -23.20 -11.54
CA GLN A 198 -26.82 -24.24 -11.86
C GLN A 198 -25.54 -23.53 -12.31
N LEU A 199 -24.51 -23.62 -11.47
CA LEU A 199 -23.15 -23.22 -11.79
C LEU A 199 -22.67 -23.99 -13.02
N LYS A 200 -22.91 -23.41 -14.20
CA LYS A 200 -22.15 -23.74 -15.40
C LYS A 200 -20.66 -23.52 -15.08
N PRO A 201 -19.74 -24.34 -15.62
CA PRO A 201 -18.32 -24.20 -15.34
C PRO A 201 -17.91 -22.77 -15.68
N LYS A 202 -17.45 -22.02 -14.66
CA LYS A 202 -17.03 -20.63 -14.81
C LYS A 202 -16.02 -20.59 -15.95
N ALA A 203 -16.37 -19.92 -17.05
CA ALA A 203 -15.40 -19.50 -18.05
C ALA A 203 -14.20 -18.85 -17.33
N ASN A 204 -12.97 -19.05 -17.82
CA ASN A 204 -11.79 -18.43 -17.21
C ASN A 204 -11.97 -16.92 -17.14
N THR A 205 -12.41 -16.40 -15.99
CA THR A 205 -12.64 -14.98 -15.76
C THR A 205 -11.32 -14.24 -15.52
N LYS A 206 -10.18 -14.92 -15.46
CA LYS A 206 -8.89 -14.30 -15.11
C LYS A 206 -8.32 -13.53 -16.30
N VAL A 207 -7.97 -12.26 -16.05
CA VAL A 207 -7.18 -11.46 -16.98
C VAL A 207 -5.71 -11.59 -16.61
N ILE A 208 -4.89 -12.01 -17.58
CA ILE A 208 -3.50 -12.41 -17.36
C ILE A 208 -2.57 -11.57 -18.25
N CYS A 209 -1.44 -11.15 -17.70
CA CYS A 209 -0.40 -10.48 -18.46
C CYS A 209 0.14 -11.40 -19.57
N LYS A 210 0.18 -10.90 -20.81
CA LYS A 210 0.65 -11.68 -21.96
C LYS A 210 2.12 -12.08 -21.84
N ARG A 211 2.96 -11.24 -21.22
CA ARG A 211 4.40 -11.46 -21.05
C ARG A 211 4.73 -12.32 -19.85
N CYS A 212 4.47 -11.85 -18.62
CA CYS A 212 4.90 -12.55 -17.39
C CYS A 212 3.89 -13.52 -16.80
N LYS A 213 2.69 -13.64 -17.38
CA LYS A 213 1.61 -14.55 -16.95
C LYS A 213 1.05 -14.31 -15.55
N VAL A 214 1.36 -13.17 -14.91
CA VAL A 214 0.70 -12.72 -13.67
C VAL A 214 -0.78 -12.40 -13.94
N MET A 215 -1.64 -12.71 -12.96
CA MET A 215 -3.04 -12.27 -12.97
C MET A 215 -3.12 -10.77 -12.71
N LEU A 216 -3.73 -10.04 -13.64
CA LEU A 216 -3.92 -8.59 -13.57
C LEU A 216 -5.32 -8.20 -13.07
N GLY A 217 -6.30 -9.10 -13.22
CA GLY A 217 -7.69 -8.73 -13.10
C GLY A 217 -8.69 -9.84 -13.41
N GLU A 218 -9.95 -9.45 -13.56
CA GLU A 218 -11.09 -10.33 -13.81
C GLU A 218 -12.03 -9.77 -14.88
N THR A 219 -12.52 -10.62 -15.79
CA THR A 219 -13.58 -10.29 -16.74
C THR A 219 -14.92 -10.36 -16.02
N MET A 220 -15.60 -9.22 -15.91
CA MET A 220 -16.90 -9.09 -15.22
C MET A 220 -18.07 -9.34 -16.17
N SER A 221 -17.92 -8.93 -17.43
CA SER A 221 -18.89 -9.15 -18.51
C SER A 221 -18.15 -9.23 -19.85
N SER A 222 -18.86 -9.42 -20.96
CA SER A 222 -18.26 -9.43 -22.31
C SER A 222 -17.50 -8.15 -22.66
N GLU A 223 -17.81 -7.03 -21.99
CA GLU A 223 -17.25 -5.71 -22.30
C GLU A 223 -16.51 -5.09 -21.11
N THR A 224 -16.80 -5.53 -19.87
CA THR A 224 -16.20 -4.95 -18.66
C THR A 224 -15.09 -5.82 -18.09
N THR A 225 -13.94 -5.20 -17.86
CA THR A 225 -12.80 -5.82 -17.19
C THR A 225 -12.44 -5.06 -15.90
N LYS A 226 -12.26 -5.81 -14.82
CA LYS A 226 -11.73 -5.37 -13.55
C LYS A 226 -10.22 -5.56 -13.52
N PHE A 227 -9.46 -4.52 -13.21
CA PHE A 227 -8.01 -4.62 -12.95
C PHE A 227 -7.71 -4.31 -11.49
N TYR A 228 -6.86 -5.11 -10.86
CA TYR A 228 -6.39 -4.84 -9.51
C TYR A 228 -5.40 -3.70 -9.53
N MET A 229 -5.63 -2.67 -8.71
CA MET A 229 -4.75 -1.50 -8.62
C MET A 229 -3.31 -1.90 -8.25
N THR A 230 -3.14 -2.96 -7.46
CA THR A 230 -1.82 -3.46 -7.12
C THR A 230 -1.10 -4.11 -8.29
N GLU A 231 -1.78 -4.50 -9.38
CA GLU A 231 -1.17 -5.29 -10.47
C GLU A 231 -0.90 -4.47 -11.74
N ILE A 232 -1.42 -3.25 -11.80
CA ILE A 232 -1.31 -2.37 -12.97
C ILE A 232 -0.79 -0.98 -12.60
N ILE A 233 -0.14 -0.33 -13.55
CA ILE A 233 0.25 1.09 -13.50
C ILE A 233 -0.51 1.81 -14.61
N ILE A 234 -1.12 2.96 -14.30
CA ILE A 234 -1.78 3.83 -15.29
C ILE A 234 -0.98 5.12 -15.39
N GLN A 235 -0.50 5.45 -16.58
CA GLN A 235 0.34 6.65 -16.81
C GLN A 235 -0.11 7.41 -18.05
N PRO A 236 0.08 8.75 -18.11
CA PRO A 236 -0.06 9.50 -19.36
C PRO A 236 0.89 8.94 -20.43
N SER A 237 0.40 8.76 -21.65
CA SER A 237 1.14 8.05 -22.72
C SER A 237 2.46 8.71 -23.13
N GLU A 238 2.59 10.03 -22.96
CA GLU A 238 3.79 10.78 -23.37
C GLU A 238 4.90 10.78 -22.30
N ARG A 239 4.64 10.25 -21.10
CA ARG A 239 5.59 10.31 -19.98
C ARG A 239 6.28 8.97 -19.76
N ASN A 240 7.61 8.98 -19.89
CA ASN A 240 8.43 7.90 -19.35
C ASN A 240 8.34 7.90 -17.82
N PHE A 241 8.19 6.74 -17.23
CA PHE A 241 8.18 6.58 -15.77
C PHE A 241 9.24 5.56 -15.35
N PRO A 242 9.94 5.82 -14.23
CA PRO A 242 10.80 4.79 -13.65
C PRO A 242 9.92 3.65 -13.16
N ILE A 243 10.30 2.41 -13.48
CA ILE A 243 9.62 1.23 -12.93
C ILE A 243 9.93 1.18 -11.43
N ILE A 244 8.91 1.43 -10.62
CA ILE A 244 9.03 1.34 -9.16
C ILE A 244 9.16 -0.14 -8.77
N PRO A 245 10.10 -0.50 -7.89
CA PRO A 245 10.21 -1.86 -7.37
C PRO A 245 8.87 -2.35 -6.80
N ARG A 246 8.53 -3.60 -7.09
CA ARG A 246 7.27 -4.24 -6.74
C ARG A 246 6.84 -3.98 -5.29
N SER A 247 7.73 -4.24 -4.33
CA SER A 247 7.40 -4.08 -2.91
C SER A 247 7.07 -2.63 -2.54
N ARG A 248 7.79 -1.66 -3.12
CA ARG A 248 7.51 -0.23 -2.91
C ARG A 248 6.19 0.17 -3.55
N PHE A 249 5.89 -0.36 -4.73
CA PHE A 249 4.63 -0.11 -5.40
C PHE A 249 3.46 -0.59 -4.55
N VAL A 250 3.48 -1.86 -4.09
CA VAL A 250 2.41 -2.41 -3.24
C VAL A 250 2.26 -1.58 -1.96
N GLN A 251 3.36 -1.26 -1.27
CA GLN A 251 3.33 -0.40 -0.08
C GLN A 251 2.64 0.95 -0.37
N SER A 252 3.03 1.63 -1.44
CA SER A 252 2.46 2.93 -1.78
C SER A 252 0.98 2.87 -2.10
N VAL A 253 0.54 1.85 -2.84
CA VAL A 253 -0.88 1.66 -3.19
C VAL A 253 -1.73 1.38 -1.96
N ILE A 254 -1.27 0.48 -1.08
CA ILE A 254 -2.00 0.12 0.13
C ILE A 254 -2.01 1.29 1.12
N ALA A 255 -0.87 1.95 1.35
CA ALA A 255 -0.78 3.13 2.20
C ALA A 255 -1.74 4.23 1.73
N GLN A 256 -1.78 4.51 0.42
CA GLN A 256 -2.71 5.48 -0.16
C GLN A 256 -4.18 5.06 0.10
N CYS A 257 -4.51 3.80 -0.19
CA CYS A 257 -5.85 3.25 0.04
C CYS A 257 -6.29 3.40 1.50
N LEU A 258 -5.42 3.06 2.47
CA LEU A 258 -5.70 3.19 3.91
C LEU A 258 -5.94 4.66 4.30
N VAL A 259 -5.15 5.59 3.79
CA VAL A 259 -5.28 7.03 4.11
C VAL A 259 -6.55 7.64 3.49
N GLU A 260 -6.85 7.30 2.25
CA GLU A 260 -8.06 7.79 1.56
C GLU A 260 -9.33 7.25 2.21
N LEU A 261 -9.38 5.94 2.48
CA LEU A 261 -10.54 5.31 3.11
C LEU A 261 -10.74 5.79 4.55
N SER A 262 -9.67 5.94 5.33
CA SER A 262 -9.79 6.47 6.69
C SER A 262 -10.28 7.91 6.71
N SER A 263 -9.83 8.74 5.76
CA SER A 263 -10.28 10.13 5.65
C SER A 263 -11.71 10.23 5.15
N ALA A 264 -12.11 9.42 4.17
CA ALA A 264 -13.44 9.46 3.57
C ALA A 264 -14.52 8.78 4.42
N ARG A 265 -14.15 7.75 5.20
CA ARG A 265 -15.10 6.87 5.91
C ARG A 265 -14.92 6.84 7.43
N SER A 266 -13.98 7.62 7.98
CA SER A 266 -13.65 7.59 9.42
C SER A 266 -13.36 6.18 9.96
N THR A 267 -12.83 5.30 9.09
CA THR A 267 -12.52 3.90 9.41
C THR A 267 -11.02 3.71 9.54
N PHE A 268 -10.58 3.04 10.61
CA PHE A 268 -9.17 2.82 10.90
C PHE A 268 -8.80 1.34 10.99
N ARG A 269 -9.78 0.44 10.86
CA ARG A 269 -9.57 -1.01 10.88
C ARG A 269 -9.89 -1.59 9.52
N PHE A 270 -9.01 -2.45 9.03
CA PHE A 270 -9.13 -3.01 7.70
C PHE A 270 -8.86 -4.51 7.70
N THR A 271 -9.66 -5.27 6.96
CA THR A 271 -9.41 -6.68 6.69
C THR A 271 -8.87 -6.83 5.28
N VAL A 272 -7.61 -7.23 5.12
CA VAL A 272 -7.06 -7.60 3.82
C VAL A 272 -7.48 -9.03 3.52
N GLN A 273 -8.26 -9.20 2.46
CA GLN A 273 -8.83 -10.49 2.07
C GLN A 273 -8.50 -10.86 0.62
N GLY A 274 -8.40 -12.15 0.36
CA GLY A 274 -8.25 -12.68 -0.99
C GLY A 274 -9.57 -12.66 -1.76
N GLN A 275 -9.48 -12.93 -3.06
CA GLN A 275 -10.65 -13.18 -3.94
C GLN A 275 -11.53 -14.35 -3.47
N ASP A 276 -10.96 -15.25 -2.66
CA ASP A 276 -11.67 -16.36 -2.03
C ASP A 276 -12.45 -15.96 -0.77
N GLY A 277 -12.49 -14.66 -0.43
CA GLY A 277 -13.15 -14.12 0.75
C GLY A 277 -12.42 -14.42 2.07
N LYS A 278 -11.24 -15.06 2.01
CA LYS A 278 -10.48 -15.37 3.23
C LYS A 278 -9.67 -14.17 3.67
N ALA A 279 -9.76 -13.84 4.96
CA ALA A 279 -8.88 -12.86 5.60
C ALA A 279 -7.43 -13.36 5.64
N TYR A 280 -6.50 -12.52 5.19
CA TYR A 280 -5.05 -12.76 5.25
C TYR A 280 -4.38 -11.91 6.31
N ILE A 281 -4.82 -10.66 6.48
CA ILE A 281 -4.23 -9.69 7.39
C ILE A 281 -5.33 -8.83 8.00
N LEU A 282 -5.29 -8.62 9.30
CA LEU A 282 -6.06 -7.57 9.97
C LEU A 282 -5.12 -6.38 10.18
N LEU A 283 -5.53 -5.19 9.75
CA LEU A 283 -4.76 -3.96 9.84
C LEU A 283 -5.49 -2.94 10.71
N TRP A 284 -4.75 -2.23 11.56
CA TRP A 284 -5.25 -1.08 12.29
C TRP A 284 -4.34 0.12 12.04
N LEU A 285 -4.85 1.11 11.33
CA LEU A 285 -4.20 2.38 11.07
C LEU A 285 -4.07 3.21 12.36
N LEU A 286 -2.83 3.48 12.78
CA LEU A 286 -2.54 4.31 13.94
C LEU A 286 -2.31 5.78 13.54
N ASN A 287 -1.57 6.00 12.46
CA ASN A 287 -1.30 7.33 11.93
C ASN A 287 -0.87 7.31 10.47
N SER A 288 -1.01 8.46 9.81
CA SER A 288 -0.66 8.69 8.40
C SER A 288 0.22 9.93 8.19
N ASP A 289 0.67 10.55 9.29
CA ASP A 289 1.44 11.80 9.30
C ASP A 289 2.91 11.60 9.72
N SER A 290 3.39 10.35 9.68
CA SER A 290 4.76 10.02 10.05
C SER A 290 5.71 10.24 8.88
N LEU A 291 6.89 10.79 9.18
CA LEU A 291 8.05 10.79 8.32
C LEU A 291 9.15 10.03 9.04
N VAL A 292 9.66 8.96 8.43
CA VAL A 292 10.70 8.11 9.00
C VAL A 292 12.02 8.40 8.30
N ILE A 293 13.08 8.60 9.08
CA ILE A 293 14.43 8.81 8.61
C ILE A 293 15.34 7.81 9.31
N GLU A 294 16.05 7.00 8.53
CA GLU A 294 16.97 6.00 9.06
C GLU A 294 18.35 6.14 8.42
N SER A 295 19.38 6.05 9.25
CA SER A 295 20.75 5.79 8.77
C SER A 295 21.00 4.29 8.88
N LEU A 296 20.89 3.58 7.76
CA LEU A 296 21.20 2.16 7.69
C LEU A 296 22.65 2.01 7.21
N GLY A 297 23.56 1.70 8.14
CA GLY A 297 24.89 1.19 7.77
C GLY A 297 24.72 -0.05 6.88
N SER A 298 25.53 -0.16 5.82
CA SER A 298 25.36 -1.15 4.74
C SER A 298 25.02 -2.56 5.25
N SER A 299 23.73 -2.90 5.31
CA SER A 299 23.32 -4.25 5.67
C SER A 299 23.47 -5.10 4.42
N LYS A 300 24.24 -6.19 4.49
CA LYS A 300 24.27 -7.20 3.43
C LYS A 300 22.81 -7.64 3.18
N SER A 301 22.30 -7.35 1.99
CA SER A 301 20.91 -7.64 1.64
C SER A 301 20.65 -9.14 1.80
N ILE A 302 19.58 -9.48 2.49
CA ILE A 302 19.10 -10.87 2.56
C ILE A 302 18.53 -11.18 1.18
N LYS A 303 19.36 -11.73 0.29
CA LYS A 303 18.99 -12.19 -1.07
C LYS A 303 18.00 -13.37 -1.10
N LYS A 304 17.37 -13.74 0.02
CA LYS A 304 16.52 -14.95 0.10
C LYS A 304 15.18 -14.81 -0.64
N PHE A 305 14.79 -13.62 -1.08
CA PHE A 305 13.54 -13.41 -1.80
C PHE A 305 13.73 -12.47 -3.01
N PRO A 306 13.76 -13.00 -4.25
CA PRO A 306 13.85 -12.19 -5.47
C PRO A 306 12.70 -11.19 -5.63
N LEU A 307 11.54 -11.45 -5.02
CA LEU A 307 10.37 -10.56 -5.02
C LEU A 307 10.60 -9.24 -4.23
N LEU A 308 11.68 -9.18 -3.45
CA LEU A 308 12.00 -8.11 -2.50
C LEU A 308 13.37 -7.46 -2.80
N GLU A 309 13.91 -7.70 -4.01
CA GLU A 309 15.21 -7.22 -4.48
C GLU A 309 15.24 -5.69 -4.73
N ASP A 310 16.45 -5.11 -4.77
CA ASP A 310 16.95 -4.18 -3.75
C ASP A 310 16.39 -2.75 -3.67
N ILE A 311 16.43 -2.25 -2.41
CA ILE A 311 15.96 -0.95 -1.91
C ILE A 311 17.07 0.11 -1.95
N LEU A 312 18.28 -0.21 -2.39
CA LEU A 312 19.46 0.61 -2.13
C LEU A 312 20.13 1.10 -3.42
N GLU A 313 19.60 2.18 -3.99
CA GLU A 313 20.46 3.22 -4.55
C GLU A 313 20.78 4.15 -3.38
N ALA A 314 22.08 4.23 -3.07
CA ALA A 314 22.64 4.85 -1.88
C ALA A 314 22.59 6.37 -1.98
N ASP A 315 21.49 6.97 -1.54
CA ASP A 315 21.52 8.33 -1.01
C ASP A 315 21.43 8.23 0.51
N SER A 316 22.57 8.51 1.15
CA SER A 316 22.71 8.70 2.60
C SER A 316 21.64 9.66 3.12
N GLY A 317 20.81 9.19 4.08
CA GLY A 317 19.81 10.01 4.78
C GLY A 317 18.48 10.19 4.06
N SER A 318 17.87 9.11 3.57
CA SER A 318 16.61 9.21 2.86
C SER A 318 15.40 9.14 3.81
N ALA A 319 14.65 10.24 3.84
CA ALA A 319 13.41 10.37 4.58
C ALA A 319 12.23 9.86 3.74
N TRP A 320 11.30 9.16 4.37
CA TRP A 320 10.12 8.59 3.71
C TRP A 320 8.85 8.95 4.47
N ASN A 321 7.79 9.31 3.77
CA ASN A 321 6.47 9.37 4.39
C ASN A 321 6.09 7.94 4.79
N ALA A 322 5.49 7.77 5.96
CA ALA A 322 5.13 6.45 6.45
C ALA A 322 3.72 6.44 7.04
N VAL A 323 3.02 5.36 6.75
CA VAL A 323 1.76 5.02 7.42
C VAL A 323 2.08 4.01 8.51
N LYS A 324 1.73 4.33 9.76
CA LYS A 324 1.94 3.43 10.89
C LYS A 324 0.70 2.58 11.09
N VAL A 325 0.88 1.27 11.00
CA VAL A 325 -0.19 0.29 11.19
C VAL A 325 0.18 -0.73 12.25
N LEU A 326 -0.83 -1.27 12.92
CA LEU A 326 -0.73 -2.56 13.56
C LEU A 326 -1.24 -3.63 12.61
N TYR A 327 -0.66 -4.82 12.66
CA TYR A 327 -1.14 -5.93 11.86
C TYR A 327 -1.19 -7.24 12.64
N GLN A 328 -2.12 -8.10 12.22
CA GLN A 328 -2.22 -9.50 12.63
C GLN A 328 -2.35 -10.41 11.41
N PRO A 329 -1.47 -11.40 11.24
CA PRO A 329 -1.63 -12.40 10.19
C PRO A 329 -2.77 -13.38 10.50
N CYS A 330 -3.59 -13.67 9.49
CA CYS A 330 -4.68 -14.66 9.56
C CYS A 330 -4.40 -15.95 8.77
N ILE A 331 -3.17 -16.13 8.30
CA ILE A 331 -2.74 -17.33 7.56
C ILE A 331 -2.76 -18.58 8.45
N LYS A 332 -3.09 -19.74 7.86
CA LYS A 332 -3.10 -21.05 8.55
C LYS A 332 -3.91 -21.05 9.85
N SER A 333 -5.14 -20.51 9.79
CA SER A 333 -6.10 -20.39 10.91
C SER A 333 -5.61 -19.63 12.15
N ARG A 334 -4.48 -18.90 12.06
CA ARG A 334 -4.09 -17.95 13.10
C ARG A 334 -5.12 -16.84 13.20
N ASN A 335 -5.36 -16.33 14.41
CA ASN A 335 -6.26 -15.20 14.66
C ASN A 335 -7.68 -15.39 14.07
N GLN A 336 -8.15 -16.62 13.87
CA GLN A 336 -9.43 -16.89 13.21
C GLN A 336 -10.63 -16.37 14.02
N SER A 337 -10.57 -16.43 15.35
CA SER A 337 -11.60 -15.85 16.23
C SER A 337 -11.70 -14.34 16.05
N LEU A 338 -10.54 -13.64 16.04
CA LEU A 338 -10.47 -12.21 15.84
C LEU A 338 -10.94 -11.81 14.43
N ALA A 339 -10.55 -12.55 13.40
CA ALA A 339 -11.01 -12.32 12.04
C ALA A 339 -12.53 -12.44 11.91
N ARG A 340 -13.16 -13.43 12.57
CA ARG A 340 -14.63 -13.57 12.59
C ARG A 340 -15.32 -12.42 13.32
N LEU A 341 -14.72 -11.90 14.39
CA LEU A 341 -15.25 -10.73 15.09
C LEU A 341 -15.22 -9.49 14.18
N TRP A 342 -14.12 -9.31 13.44
CA TRP A 342 -13.95 -8.20 12.51
C TRP A 342 -14.86 -8.31 11.28
N ASP A 343 -15.16 -9.52 10.82
CA ASP A 343 -16.09 -9.77 9.70
C ASP A 343 -17.51 -9.25 9.98
N SER A 344 -17.95 -9.30 11.24
CA SER A 344 -19.24 -8.78 11.68
C SER A 344 -19.21 -7.31 12.15
N ASP A 345 -18.03 -6.69 12.23
CA ASP A 345 -17.87 -5.33 12.76
C ASP A 345 -17.98 -4.30 11.62
N ILE A 346 -19.07 -3.53 11.61
CA ILE A 346 -19.33 -2.48 10.61
C ILE A 346 -18.25 -1.38 10.58
N SER A 347 -17.44 -1.25 11.63
CA SER A 347 -16.32 -0.31 11.68
C SER A 347 -15.05 -0.83 11.03
N VAL A 348 -15.06 -2.07 10.52
CA VAL A 348 -13.96 -2.70 9.80
C VAL A 348 -14.25 -2.68 8.31
N HIS A 349 -13.29 -2.19 7.52
CA HIS A 349 -13.42 -2.12 6.06
C HIS A 349 -12.62 -3.22 5.37
N SER A 350 -13.22 -3.93 4.40
CA SER A 350 -12.54 -5.02 3.69
C SER A 350 -11.81 -4.53 2.43
N LEU A 351 -10.56 -4.96 2.28
CA LEU A 351 -9.71 -4.70 1.11
C LEU A 351 -9.50 -6.01 0.35
N THR A 352 -10.20 -6.17 -0.77
CA THR A 352 -10.09 -7.38 -1.60
C THR A 352 -8.91 -7.25 -2.58
N LEU A 353 -7.93 -8.13 -2.47
CA LEU A 353 -6.71 -8.16 -3.30
C LEU A 353 -6.48 -9.56 -3.91
N PRO A 354 -5.62 -9.70 -4.93
CA PRO A 354 -5.13 -11.02 -5.34
C PRO A 354 -4.44 -11.72 -4.17
N SER A 355 -4.69 -13.03 -3.99
CA SER A 355 -4.13 -13.79 -2.86
C SER A 355 -2.59 -13.75 -2.80
N ALA A 356 -1.92 -13.68 -3.96
CA ALA A 356 -0.47 -13.51 -4.03
C ALA A 356 -0.03 -12.17 -3.42
N THR A 357 -0.74 -11.10 -3.73
CA THR A 357 -0.51 -9.75 -3.21
C THR A 357 -0.81 -9.66 -1.71
N CYS A 358 -1.82 -10.37 -1.21
CA CYS A 358 -2.07 -10.47 0.24
C CYS A 358 -0.86 -11.08 0.98
N LEU A 359 -0.28 -12.16 0.46
CA LEU A 359 0.88 -12.81 1.05
C LEU A 359 2.14 -11.94 0.93
N GLU A 360 2.30 -11.26 -0.19
CA GLU A 360 3.38 -10.30 -0.42
C GLU A 360 3.32 -9.13 0.57
N LEU A 361 2.13 -8.54 0.77
CA LEU A 361 1.92 -7.48 1.75
C LEU A 361 2.28 -7.94 3.16
N LEU A 362 1.95 -9.17 3.53
CA LEU A 362 2.34 -9.72 4.83
C LEU A 362 3.87 -9.84 4.99
N LEU A 363 4.59 -10.24 3.93
CA LEU A 363 6.05 -10.30 3.94
C LEU A 363 6.67 -8.91 4.05
N ILE A 364 6.09 -7.93 3.34
CA ILE A 364 6.43 -6.52 3.43
C ILE A 364 6.29 -6.01 4.86
N LEU A 365 5.13 -6.19 5.49
CA LEU A 365 4.87 -5.76 6.86
C LEU A 365 5.81 -6.44 7.86
N SER A 366 6.09 -7.73 7.66
CA SER A 366 7.06 -8.48 8.47
C SER A 366 8.47 -7.92 8.36
N ARG A 367 8.91 -7.55 7.15
CA ARG A 367 10.22 -6.93 6.90
C ARG A 367 10.31 -5.55 7.55
N ASN A 368 9.28 -4.72 7.39
CA ASN A 368 9.24 -3.37 7.94
C ASN A 368 9.18 -3.40 9.48
N ASN A 369 8.44 -4.35 10.06
CA ASN A 369 8.46 -4.58 11.50
C ASN A 369 9.85 -5.01 12.01
N ALA A 370 10.52 -5.91 11.28
CA ALA A 370 11.86 -6.35 11.64
C ALA A 370 12.91 -5.23 11.55
N SER A 371 12.70 -4.23 10.68
CA SER A 371 13.52 -3.02 10.70
C SER A 371 13.21 -2.15 11.92
N LEU A 372 12.01 -2.08 12.48
CA LEU A 372 11.79 -1.21 13.66
C LEU A 372 12.65 -1.61 14.88
N PRO A 373 12.99 -0.64 15.76
CA PRO A 373 13.54 -0.92 17.09
C PRO A 373 12.66 -1.94 17.86
N PRO A 374 13.23 -2.94 18.57
CA PRO A 374 12.47 -4.00 19.23
C PRO A 374 11.29 -3.54 20.10
N SER A 375 11.42 -2.46 20.86
CA SER A 375 10.34 -1.93 21.71
C SER A 375 9.16 -1.37 20.91
N LEU A 376 9.38 -1.06 19.63
CA LEU A 376 8.36 -0.56 18.70
C LEU A 376 7.76 -1.67 17.82
N ARG A 377 8.06 -2.95 18.06
CA ARG A 377 7.58 -4.04 17.18
C ARG A 377 6.23 -4.62 17.55
N CYS A 378 5.78 -4.40 18.78
CA CYS A 378 4.58 -5.03 19.32
C CYS A 378 3.78 -4.06 20.19
N MET A 379 2.46 -4.04 20.02
CA MET A 379 1.54 -3.36 20.92
C MET A 379 0.31 -4.24 21.18
N ASN A 380 0.05 -4.58 22.45
CA ASN A 380 -1.15 -5.33 22.89
C ASN A 380 -1.45 -6.57 22.03
N SER A 381 -0.45 -7.44 21.83
CA SER A 381 -0.44 -8.64 20.97
C SER A 381 -0.37 -8.42 19.45
N PHE A 382 -0.67 -7.21 18.95
CA PHE A 382 -0.48 -6.86 17.54
C PHE A 382 0.99 -6.55 17.22
N GLN A 383 1.41 -6.83 15.99
CA GLN A 383 2.72 -6.45 15.47
C GLN A 383 2.63 -5.04 14.87
N GLU A 384 3.61 -4.17 15.11
CA GLU A 384 3.66 -2.84 14.45
C GLU A 384 4.36 -2.95 13.10
N GLY A 385 3.85 -2.28 12.07
CA GLY A 385 4.49 -2.15 10.76
C GLY A 385 4.46 -0.71 10.28
N THR A 386 5.52 -0.25 9.64
CA THR A 386 5.57 1.03 8.94
C THR A 386 5.51 0.77 7.44
N GLU A 387 4.52 1.31 6.73
CA GLU A 387 4.50 1.30 5.27
C GLU A 387 5.18 2.57 4.76
N ALA A 388 6.36 2.44 4.15
CA ALA A 388 7.11 3.58 3.61
C ALA A 388 6.62 3.94 2.20
N GLN A 389 6.46 5.24 1.97
CA GLN A 389 5.99 5.83 0.72
C GLN A 389 7.05 6.83 0.26
N ARG A 390 7.65 6.55 -0.90
CA ARG A 390 8.66 7.41 -1.55
C ARG A 390 7.99 8.12 -2.71
N SER A 391 8.06 9.45 -2.75
CA SER A 391 7.57 10.30 -3.83
C SER A 391 8.41 10.17 -5.10
#